data_AF-A0A971U1X2-F1
#
_entry.id   AF-A0A971U1X2-F1
#
_cell.length_a   1.000
_cell.length_b   1.000
_cell.length_c   1.000
_cell.angle_alpha   90.00
_cell.angle_beta   90.00
_cell.angle_gamma   90.00
#
_symmetry.space_group_name_H-M   'P 1'
#
loop_
_entity.id
_entity.type
_entity.pdbx_description
1 polymer ?
#
loop_
_entity_poly.entity_id
_entity_poly.type
_entity_poly.pdbx_seq_one_letter_code
_entity_poly.pdbx_strand_id
1 'polypeptide(L)'
;MKNPVLSLPLLVAAAAVLVVAGCAAPSAEPEAALPPVTREANIVSAEGVIVPHKSANLAFRVSGRVQQVLVAEGERVTVDTALMLLDSADLEQTVLQARAALESARAQLAKAEAGARVEEVAAAEAALQVAQASVTTAELAIDIARGNATSAEGALADAKAGVAAAEQAIAAAQGGLAAARASEAAAAARLDKLRAGATAGELAIAEQEVERAKNQLWAAQNQRDAIGGFDDESAEYAGAKGSVGSAEAAVRIAELNYQELRRGARAEDLAMAEADLAQASAAVTTNTAQVGQARAALESARARVTQAEASVVIAQAQLAQREADVQSAKAAAKQAEAQYDLVKTGTRSEDIAVARAGVAQAEASLAAAQNALDDATLRAPFDGTVGELLVEQGELVQPQITMVRFGDLTTMQVET
;
A
#
# COMPACT_ATOMS: atom_id res chain seq x y z
N MET A 1 -0.23 -29.39 -51.22
CA MET A 1 -1.28 -30.38 -51.51
C MET A 1 -2.55 -29.87 -50.83
N LYS A 2 -3.56 -29.45 -51.59
CA LYS A 2 -4.83 -30.18 -51.77
C LYS A 2 -5.45 -30.60 -50.41
N ASN A 3 -6.31 -29.80 -49.76
CA ASN A 3 -7.73 -29.46 -50.05
C ASN A 3 -8.73 -30.66 -49.93
N PRO A 4 -10.01 -30.44 -49.52
CA PRO A 4 -10.50 -29.70 -48.33
C PRO A 4 -11.87 -30.26 -47.75
N VAL A 5 -12.65 -29.48 -46.96
CA VAL A 5 -14.15 -29.32 -47.08
C VAL A 5 -15.06 -30.51 -46.64
N LEU A 6 -16.27 -30.40 -46.04
CA LEU A 6 -17.18 -29.29 -45.62
C LEU A 6 -18.29 -29.72 -44.59
N SER A 7 -18.88 -28.73 -43.91
CA SER A 7 -20.32 -28.50 -43.52
C SER A 7 -21.30 -29.57 -42.95
N LEU A 8 -21.97 -29.17 -41.86
CA LEU A 8 -23.44 -28.92 -41.68
C LEU A 8 -24.38 -28.97 -42.93
N PRO A 9 -25.74 -28.84 -42.83
CA PRO A 9 -26.71 -29.17 -41.76
C PRO A 9 -28.09 -29.76 -42.28
N LEU A 10 -29.06 -29.95 -41.37
CA LEU A 10 -30.53 -29.70 -41.52
C LEU A 10 -31.46 -30.52 -42.46
N LEU A 11 -32.76 -30.49 -42.12
CA LEU A 11 -34.00 -30.82 -42.90
C LEU A 11 -34.25 -32.31 -43.24
N VAL A 12 -35.39 -32.96 -42.91
CA VAL A 12 -36.85 -32.73 -43.16
C VAL A 12 -37.37 -33.39 -44.46
N ALA A 13 -38.62 -33.89 -44.38
CA ALA A 13 -39.49 -34.57 -45.37
C ALA A 13 -39.55 -36.11 -45.17
N ALA A 14 -40.68 -36.78 -44.90
CA ALA A 14 -42.11 -36.64 -45.25
C ALA A 14 -42.55 -37.39 -46.52
N ALA A 15 -43.74 -38.01 -46.42
CA ALA A 15 -44.55 -38.65 -47.47
C ALA A 15 -44.04 -39.99 -48.06
N ALA A 16 -44.88 -40.89 -48.61
CA ALA A 16 -46.32 -41.25 -48.46
C ALA A 16 -46.62 -42.42 -49.46
N VAL A 17 -47.91 -42.80 -49.67
CA VAL A 17 -48.46 -43.47 -50.89
C VAL A 17 -48.14 -44.99 -51.05
N LEU A 18 -48.99 -45.94 -51.50
CA LEU A 18 -50.45 -46.19 -51.72
C LEU A 18 -50.59 -47.74 -51.99
N VAL A 19 -51.55 -48.51 -51.45
CA VAL A 19 -52.91 -48.89 -51.99
C VAL A 19 -52.97 -50.09 -52.99
N VAL A 20 -54.17 -50.73 -53.04
CA VAL A 20 -54.68 -51.88 -53.86
C VAL A 20 -54.29 -53.26 -53.29
N ALA A 21 -55.16 -54.21 -52.84
CA ALA A 21 -56.58 -54.59 -53.03
C ALA A 21 -56.84 -55.76 -54.02
N GLY A 22 -57.75 -56.67 -53.64
CA GLY A 22 -58.21 -57.85 -54.42
C GLY A 22 -58.29 -59.12 -53.54
N CYS A 23 -59.43 -59.56 -53.01
CA CYS A 23 -60.63 -60.17 -53.64
C CYS A 23 -60.51 -61.69 -53.93
N ALA A 24 -61.19 -62.53 -53.13
CA ALA A 24 -61.79 -63.80 -53.57
C ALA A 24 -62.85 -64.32 -52.56
N ALA A 25 -64.07 -64.58 -53.07
CA ALA A 25 -65.17 -65.37 -52.50
C ALA A 25 -65.93 -65.95 -53.73
N PRO A 26 -66.66 -67.09 -53.67
CA PRO A 26 -67.86 -67.30 -52.86
C PRO A 26 -67.81 -68.70 -52.16
N SER A 27 -68.84 -69.49 -51.84
CA SER A 27 -70.31 -69.49 -52.08
C SER A 27 -71.02 -70.38 -51.04
N ALA A 28 -72.36 -70.26 -50.93
CA ALA A 28 -73.21 -71.11 -50.10
C ALA A 28 -74.51 -71.50 -50.85
N GLU A 29 -75.02 -72.73 -50.62
CA GLU A 29 -76.38 -73.24 -50.93
C GLU A 29 -76.45 -74.73 -50.53
N PRO A 30 -77.64 -75.37 -50.33
CA PRO A 30 -78.97 -74.80 -50.05
C PRO A 30 -79.67 -75.45 -48.81
N GLU A 31 -80.80 -74.86 -48.41
CA GLU A 31 -81.69 -75.32 -47.32
C GLU A 31 -82.83 -76.22 -47.85
N ALA A 32 -83.24 -77.26 -47.10
CA ALA A 32 -84.40 -78.10 -47.41
C ALA A 32 -85.15 -78.55 -46.14
N ALA A 33 -86.49 -78.56 -46.19
CA ALA A 33 -87.32 -78.35 -45.00
C ALA A 33 -88.03 -79.60 -44.42
N LEU A 34 -87.91 -79.72 -43.07
CA LEU A 34 -88.94 -80.07 -42.05
C LEU A 34 -89.72 -81.40 -42.12
N PRO A 35 -90.09 -81.94 -40.94
CA PRO A 35 -91.47 -81.70 -40.45
C PRO A 35 -91.56 -81.30 -38.95
N PRO A 36 -92.72 -80.78 -38.47
CA PRO A 36 -92.78 -79.94 -37.25
C PRO A 36 -93.51 -80.57 -36.05
N VAL A 37 -93.05 -80.31 -34.80
CA VAL A 37 -93.90 -80.45 -33.59
C VAL A 37 -93.51 -79.50 -32.43
N THR A 38 -94.52 -78.78 -31.91
CA THR A 38 -94.66 -78.16 -30.55
C THR A 38 -93.73 -77.03 -30.07
N ARG A 39 -94.35 -76.03 -29.43
CA ARG A 39 -93.76 -74.84 -28.77
C ARG A 39 -93.19 -75.16 -27.39
N GLU A 40 -92.19 -74.40 -26.93
CA GLU A 40 -92.34 -73.45 -25.81
C GLU A 40 -91.15 -72.47 -25.65
N ALA A 41 -91.44 -71.32 -25.01
CA ALA A 41 -90.54 -70.24 -24.57
C ALA A 41 -89.74 -69.39 -25.61
N ASN A 42 -89.80 -68.07 -25.42
CA ASN A 42 -88.82 -67.12 -25.99
C ASN A 42 -87.47 -67.32 -25.28
N ILE A 43 -86.52 -67.96 -25.95
CA ILE A 43 -85.13 -68.03 -25.49
C ILE A 43 -84.31 -67.03 -26.31
N VAL A 44 -83.87 -65.95 -25.67
CA VAL A 44 -82.73 -65.17 -26.20
C VAL A 44 -81.48 -65.95 -25.85
N SER A 45 -80.97 -66.71 -26.82
CA SER A 45 -79.71 -67.41 -26.67
C SER A 45 -78.57 -66.43 -26.97
N ALA A 46 -77.77 -66.13 -25.94
CA ALA A 46 -76.49 -65.48 -26.06
C ALA A 46 -75.45 -66.44 -25.47
N GLU A 47 -74.47 -66.84 -26.28
CA GLU A 47 -73.28 -67.52 -25.77
C GLU A 47 -72.40 -66.45 -25.13
N GLY A 48 -72.17 -66.58 -23.82
CA GLY A 48 -71.33 -65.66 -23.06
C GLY A 48 -70.28 -66.43 -22.26
N VAL A 49 -69.07 -65.90 -22.21
CA VAL A 49 -67.97 -66.48 -21.43
C VAL A 49 -68.05 -65.93 -20.01
N ILE A 50 -67.99 -66.82 -19.02
CA ILE A 50 -67.96 -66.41 -17.61
C ILE A 50 -66.52 -66.07 -17.24
N VAL A 51 -66.27 -64.80 -16.91
CA VAL A 51 -64.95 -64.27 -16.56
C VAL A 51 -64.95 -63.67 -15.14
N PRO A 52 -63.81 -63.64 -14.43
CA PRO A 52 -63.71 -62.95 -13.15
C PRO A 52 -63.90 -61.44 -13.33
N HIS A 53 -64.73 -60.80 -12.49
CA HIS A 53 -64.97 -59.35 -12.53
C HIS A 53 -63.70 -58.54 -12.26
N LYS A 54 -62.72 -59.12 -11.56
CA LYS A 54 -61.35 -58.64 -11.50
C LYS A 54 -60.40 -59.77 -11.89
N SER A 55 -59.65 -59.58 -12.96
CA SER A 55 -58.55 -60.46 -13.34
C SER A 55 -57.29 -59.64 -13.65
N ALA A 56 -56.13 -60.24 -13.42
CA ALA A 56 -54.84 -59.65 -13.68
C ALA A 56 -53.86 -60.72 -14.19
N ASN A 57 -53.17 -60.41 -15.28
CA ASN A 57 -52.06 -61.20 -15.78
C ASN A 57 -50.79 -60.71 -15.07
N LEU A 58 -50.30 -61.51 -14.13
CA LEU A 58 -49.14 -61.17 -13.32
C LEU A 58 -47.86 -61.65 -14.01
N ALA A 59 -46.87 -60.76 -14.04
CA ALA A 59 -45.56 -60.96 -14.64
C ALA A 59 -44.52 -60.24 -13.78
N PHE A 60 -43.32 -60.81 -13.62
CA PHE A 60 -42.21 -60.06 -13.05
C PHE A 60 -41.85 -58.86 -13.92
N ARG A 61 -41.33 -57.80 -13.29
CA ARG A 61 -40.91 -56.56 -13.97
C ARG A 61 -39.41 -56.53 -14.25
N VAL A 62 -38.65 -57.41 -13.57
CA VAL A 62 -37.24 -57.71 -13.83
C VAL A 62 -37.09 -59.13 -14.40
N SER A 63 -36.01 -59.37 -15.15
CA SER A 63 -35.64 -60.72 -15.61
C SER A 63 -34.86 -61.46 -14.52
N GLY A 64 -35.14 -62.74 -14.31
CA GLY A 64 -34.41 -63.57 -13.35
C GLY A 64 -34.82 -65.04 -13.43
N ARG A 65 -34.18 -65.89 -12.64
CA ARG A 65 -34.57 -67.30 -12.51
C ARG A 65 -35.57 -67.43 -11.36
N VAL A 66 -36.66 -68.19 -11.53
CA VAL A 66 -37.59 -68.48 -10.44
C VAL A 66 -36.87 -69.31 -9.36
N GLN A 67 -36.65 -68.73 -8.18
CA GLN A 67 -36.04 -69.43 -7.06
C GLN A 67 -37.06 -70.31 -6.36
N GLN A 68 -38.27 -69.82 -6.13
CA GLN A 68 -39.35 -70.57 -5.50
C GLN A 68 -40.73 -70.06 -5.93
N VAL A 69 -41.63 -71.01 -6.16
CA VAL A 69 -43.08 -70.78 -6.23
C VAL A 69 -43.66 -71.01 -4.84
N LEU A 70 -44.40 -70.04 -4.30
CA LEU A 70 -44.89 -70.04 -2.92
C LEU A 70 -46.36 -70.47 -2.78
N VAL A 71 -47.09 -70.55 -3.90
CA VAL A 71 -48.53 -70.80 -3.95
C VAL A 71 -48.88 -71.88 -4.97
N ALA A 72 -49.96 -72.61 -4.74
CA ALA A 72 -50.50 -73.61 -5.67
C ALA A 72 -51.59 -73.03 -6.59
N GLU A 73 -51.84 -73.69 -7.72
CA GLU A 73 -53.03 -73.43 -8.54
C GLU A 73 -54.32 -73.70 -7.73
N GLY A 74 -55.31 -72.82 -7.87
CA GLY A 74 -56.54 -72.86 -7.09
C GLY A 74 -56.41 -72.33 -5.66
N GLU A 75 -55.22 -71.92 -5.20
CA GLU A 75 -55.03 -71.36 -3.86
C GLU A 75 -55.58 -69.93 -3.76
N ARG A 76 -56.20 -69.62 -2.60
CA ARG A 76 -56.76 -68.28 -2.32
C ARG A 76 -55.78 -67.47 -1.48
N VAL A 77 -55.45 -66.29 -1.96
CA VAL A 77 -54.44 -65.39 -1.36
C VAL A 77 -54.99 -63.98 -1.17
N THR A 78 -54.42 -63.25 -0.21
CA THR A 78 -54.75 -61.84 0.03
C THR A 78 -53.85 -60.90 -0.77
N VAL A 79 -54.24 -59.63 -0.88
CA VAL A 79 -53.39 -58.56 -1.42
C VAL A 79 -51.98 -58.56 -0.80
N ASP A 80 -50.97 -58.19 -1.60
CA ASP A 80 -49.54 -58.16 -1.28
C ASP A 80 -48.89 -59.50 -0.89
N THR A 81 -49.64 -60.60 -0.87
CA THR A 81 -49.08 -61.96 -0.67
C THR A 81 -48.09 -62.28 -1.78
N ALA A 82 -46.89 -62.73 -1.39
CA ALA A 82 -45.86 -63.18 -2.34
C ALA A 82 -46.26 -64.53 -2.95
N LEU A 83 -46.37 -64.57 -4.27
CA LEU A 83 -46.75 -65.74 -5.06
C LEU A 83 -45.52 -66.50 -5.57
N MET A 84 -44.50 -65.74 -5.98
CA MET A 84 -43.25 -66.26 -6.53
C MET A 84 -42.08 -65.35 -6.15
N LEU A 85 -40.91 -65.96 -6.00
CA LEU A 85 -39.63 -65.30 -5.75
C LEU A 85 -38.66 -65.62 -6.89
N LEU A 86 -38.00 -64.60 -7.43
CA LEU A 86 -36.80 -64.77 -8.25
C LEU A 86 -35.56 -64.94 -7.39
N ASP A 87 -34.49 -65.47 -8.00
CA ASP A 87 -33.16 -65.42 -7.43
C ASP A 87 -32.69 -63.95 -7.37
N SER A 88 -32.66 -63.41 -6.15
CA SER A 88 -32.39 -62.00 -5.85
C SER A 88 -30.91 -61.68 -5.66
N ALA A 89 -30.01 -62.66 -5.70
CA ALA A 89 -28.62 -62.49 -5.27
C ALA A 89 -27.90 -61.32 -5.97
N ASP A 90 -28.02 -61.21 -7.30
CA ASP A 90 -27.40 -60.11 -8.07
C ASP A 90 -28.05 -58.75 -7.80
N LEU A 91 -29.35 -58.72 -7.50
CA LEU A 91 -30.10 -57.50 -7.17
C LEU A 91 -29.76 -57.01 -5.76
N GLU A 92 -29.60 -57.91 -4.80
CA GLU A 92 -29.11 -57.60 -3.45
C GLU A 92 -27.68 -57.04 -3.49
N GLN A 93 -26.80 -57.63 -4.31
CA GLN A 93 -25.46 -57.06 -4.55
C GLN A 93 -25.53 -55.67 -5.19
N THR A 94 -26.46 -55.45 -6.12
CA THR A 94 -26.67 -54.13 -6.76
C THR A 94 -27.16 -53.08 -5.74
N VAL A 95 -28.09 -53.44 -4.85
CA VAL A 95 -28.53 -52.58 -3.73
C VAL A 95 -27.38 -52.29 -2.78
N LEU A 96 -26.55 -53.28 -2.44
CA LEU A 96 -25.39 -53.11 -1.57
C LEU A 96 -24.35 -52.15 -2.20
N GLN A 97 -24.07 -52.29 -3.50
CA GLN A 97 -23.19 -51.39 -4.25
C GLN A 97 -23.75 -49.96 -4.31
N ALA A 98 -25.04 -49.79 -4.61
CA ALA A 98 -25.67 -48.48 -4.65
C ALA A 98 -25.69 -47.78 -3.28
N ARG A 99 -25.88 -48.56 -2.20
CA ARG A 99 -25.78 -48.05 -0.82
C ARG A 99 -24.35 -47.63 -0.47
N ALA A 100 -23.35 -48.39 -0.87
CA ALA A 100 -21.94 -48.02 -0.69
C ALA A 100 -21.57 -46.74 -1.47
N ALA A 101 -22.11 -46.58 -2.69
CA ALA A 101 -21.95 -45.35 -3.47
C ALA A 101 -22.62 -44.14 -2.79
N LEU A 102 -23.80 -44.32 -2.19
CA LEU A 102 -24.47 -43.27 -1.42
C LEU A 102 -23.67 -42.85 -0.18
N GLU A 103 -23.18 -43.81 0.62
CA GLU A 103 -22.35 -43.49 1.78
C GLU A 103 -21.03 -42.79 1.37
N SER A 104 -20.45 -43.17 0.23
CA SER A 104 -19.30 -42.45 -0.35
C SER A 104 -19.65 -41.01 -0.76
N ALA A 105 -20.79 -40.80 -1.43
CA ALA A 105 -21.24 -39.47 -1.83
C ALA A 105 -21.55 -38.58 -0.61
N ARG A 106 -22.18 -39.14 0.44
CA ARG A 106 -22.43 -38.45 1.71
C ARG A 106 -21.14 -38.09 2.43
N ALA A 107 -20.13 -38.97 2.43
CA ALA A 107 -18.81 -38.67 2.98
C ALA A 107 -18.09 -37.56 2.18
N GLN A 108 -18.27 -37.51 0.86
CA GLN A 108 -17.75 -36.41 0.01
C GLN A 108 -18.46 -35.08 0.31
N LEU A 109 -19.79 -35.09 0.48
CA LEU A 109 -20.55 -33.90 0.90
C LEU A 109 -20.14 -33.44 2.30
N ALA A 110 -20.06 -34.33 3.29
CA ALA A 110 -19.63 -33.99 4.64
C ALA A 110 -18.20 -33.41 4.66
N LYS A 111 -17.29 -33.92 3.82
CA LYS A 111 -15.96 -33.33 3.62
C LYS A 111 -16.01 -31.94 2.99
N ALA A 112 -16.93 -31.69 2.05
CA ALA A 112 -17.13 -30.38 1.43
C ALA A 112 -17.83 -29.37 2.35
N GLU A 113 -18.71 -29.83 3.25
CA GLU A 113 -19.41 -28.99 4.23
C GLU A 113 -18.55 -28.70 5.48
N ALA A 114 -17.61 -29.59 5.83
CA ALA A 114 -16.64 -29.37 6.91
C ALA A 114 -15.64 -28.23 6.63
N GLY A 115 -15.51 -27.79 5.37
CA GLY A 115 -14.72 -26.62 4.98
C GLY A 115 -13.21 -26.79 5.12
N ALA A 116 -12.51 -25.67 5.30
CA ALA A 116 -11.09 -25.65 5.62
C ALA A 116 -10.85 -26.15 7.04
N ARG A 117 -9.70 -26.79 7.27
CA ARG A 117 -9.38 -27.34 8.60
C ARG A 117 -9.11 -26.23 9.61
N VAL A 118 -9.43 -26.46 10.88
CA VAL A 118 -9.19 -25.48 11.96
C VAL A 118 -7.71 -25.11 12.03
N GLU A 119 -6.82 -26.08 11.80
CA GLU A 119 -5.37 -25.90 11.72
C GLU A 119 -4.93 -25.04 10.53
N GLU A 120 -5.62 -25.12 9.40
CA GLU A 120 -5.35 -24.31 8.20
C GLU A 120 -5.80 -22.86 8.40
N VAL A 121 -6.99 -22.65 8.97
CA VAL A 121 -7.49 -21.32 9.35
C VAL A 121 -6.59 -20.68 10.40
N ALA A 122 -6.19 -21.41 11.44
CA ALA A 122 -5.29 -20.93 12.49
C ALA A 122 -3.89 -20.59 11.95
N ALA A 123 -3.35 -21.39 11.02
CA ALA A 123 -2.08 -21.10 10.37
C ALA A 123 -2.16 -19.82 9.50
N ALA A 124 -3.25 -19.62 8.76
CA ALA A 124 -3.46 -18.41 7.98
C ALA A 124 -3.69 -17.17 8.86
N GLU A 125 -4.40 -17.31 9.99
CA GLU A 125 -4.57 -16.23 10.97
C GLU A 125 -3.24 -15.83 11.61
N ALA A 126 -2.41 -16.80 12.01
CA ALA A 126 -1.08 -16.55 12.54
C ALA A 126 -0.18 -15.84 11.50
N ALA A 127 -0.27 -16.22 10.22
CA ALA A 127 0.46 -15.54 9.14
C ALA A 127 -0.01 -14.08 8.96
N LEU A 128 -1.32 -13.82 9.05
CA LEU A 128 -1.87 -12.46 9.04
C LEU A 128 -1.40 -11.63 10.24
N GLN A 129 -1.43 -12.19 11.46
CA GLN A 129 -0.95 -11.50 12.66
C GLN A 129 0.55 -11.15 12.56
N VAL A 130 1.39 -12.05 12.04
CA VAL A 130 2.82 -11.78 11.79
C VAL A 130 3.02 -10.66 10.77
N ALA A 131 2.23 -10.64 9.69
CA ALA A 131 2.30 -9.59 8.69
C ALA A 131 1.81 -8.22 9.24
N GLN A 132 0.75 -8.20 10.04
CA GLN A 132 0.26 -6.99 10.73
C GLN A 132 1.29 -6.46 11.74
N ALA A 133 1.91 -7.33 12.55
CA ALA A 133 3.00 -6.93 13.46
C ALA A 133 4.22 -6.37 12.71
N SER A 134 4.48 -6.88 11.50
CA SER A 134 5.53 -6.34 10.61
C SER A 134 5.17 -4.94 10.11
N VAL A 135 3.90 -4.64 9.81
CA VAL A 135 3.43 -3.27 9.50
C VAL A 135 3.68 -2.34 10.69
N THR A 136 3.24 -2.70 11.90
CA THR A 136 3.45 -1.88 13.09
C THR A 136 4.93 -1.62 13.37
N THR A 137 5.78 -2.64 13.19
CA THR A 137 7.23 -2.50 13.36
C THR A 137 7.84 -1.53 12.35
N ALA A 138 7.39 -1.57 11.09
CA ALA A 138 7.83 -0.66 10.04
C ALA A 138 7.30 0.77 10.26
N GLU A 139 6.08 0.95 10.77
CA GLU A 139 5.51 2.27 11.10
C GLU A 139 6.28 2.94 12.26
N LEU A 140 6.65 2.19 13.30
CA LEU A 140 7.53 2.70 14.36
C LEU A 140 8.91 3.11 13.82
N ALA A 141 9.42 2.43 12.79
CA ALA A 141 10.67 2.81 12.13
C ALA A 141 10.56 4.11 11.31
N ILE A 142 9.38 4.45 10.77
CA ILE A 142 9.11 5.76 10.17
C ILE A 142 9.19 6.86 11.22
N ASP A 143 8.58 6.69 12.39
CA ASP A 143 8.57 7.75 13.42
C ASP A 143 9.98 8.05 13.93
N ILE A 144 10.83 7.02 14.08
CA ILE A 144 12.27 7.20 14.37
C ILE A 144 12.98 7.94 13.23
N ALA A 145 12.75 7.55 11.97
CA ALA A 145 13.36 8.20 10.80
C ALA A 145 12.92 9.68 10.66
N ARG A 146 11.65 9.97 10.95
CA ARG A 146 11.10 11.34 10.97
C ARG A 146 11.73 12.16 12.10
N GLY A 147 11.89 11.59 13.30
CA GLY A 147 12.60 12.23 14.40
C GLY A 147 14.06 12.56 14.06
N ASN A 148 14.75 11.66 13.34
CA ASN A 148 16.11 11.91 12.85
C ASN A 148 16.14 13.02 11.79
N ALA A 149 15.18 13.05 10.85
CA ALA A 149 15.08 14.10 9.84
C ALA A 149 14.84 15.48 10.47
N THR A 150 13.86 15.62 11.38
CA THR A 150 13.62 16.85 12.14
C THR A 150 14.87 17.29 12.91
N SER A 151 15.62 16.35 13.48
CA SER A 151 16.87 16.65 14.22
C SER A 151 17.99 17.13 13.30
N ALA A 152 18.10 16.58 12.09
CA ALA A 152 19.04 17.05 11.07
C ALA A 152 18.66 18.44 10.54
N GLU A 153 17.36 18.71 10.35
CA GLU A 153 16.85 20.03 9.95
C GLU A 153 17.08 21.09 11.04
N GLY A 154 16.94 20.72 12.31
CA GLY A 154 17.35 21.56 13.45
C GLY A 154 18.84 21.89 13.43
N ALA A 155 19.71 20.89 13.27
CA ALA A 155 21.15 21.09 13.17
C ALA A 155 21.55 21.97 11.96
N LEU A 156 20.79 21.90 10.85
CA LEU A 156 20.98 22.78 9.70
C LEU A 156 20.55 24.23 10.01
N ALA A 157 19.46 24.44 10.74
CA ALA A 157 19.05 25.76 11.21
C ALA A 157 20.10 26.38 12.14
N ASP A 158 20.63 25.61 13.10
CA ASP A 158 21.70 26.03 14.01
C ASP A 158 22.99 26.38 13.25
N ALA A 159 23.37 25.56 12.26
CA ALA A 159 24.53 25.84 11.41
C ALA A 159 24.36 27.14 10.60
N LYS A 160 23.16 27.39 10.06
CA LYS A 160 22.81 28.63 9.33
C LYS A 160 22.81 29.86 10.25
N ALA A 161 22.31 29.73 11.48
CA ALA A 161 22.44 30.78 12.51
C ALA A 161 23.91 31.06 12.86
N GLY A 162 24.76 30.02 12.90
CA GLY A 162 26.20 30.15 13.08
C GLY A 162 26.92 30.92 11.95
N VAL A 163 26.45 30.81 10.71
CA VAL A 163 26.93 31.64 9.58
C VAL A 163 26.56 33.11 9.80
N ALA A 164 25.31 33.41 10.14
CA ALA A 164 24.87 34.79 10.39
C ALA A 164 25.66 35.44 11.55
N ALA A 165 25.93 34.70 12.62
CA ALA A 165 26.78 35.17 13.73
C ALA A 165 28.24 35.45 13.29
N ALA A 166 28.80 34.63 12.40
CA ALA A 166 30.14 34.85 11.87
C ALA A 166 30.20 36.07 10.92
N GLU A 167 29.16 36.31 10.14
CA GLU A 167 29.04 37.52 9.30
C GLU A 167 28.95 38.80 10.14
N GLN A 168 28.21 38.77 11.24
CA GLN A 168 28.18 39.87 12.23
C GLN A 168 29.56 40.10 12.88
N ALA A 169 30.30 39.03 13.20
CA ALA A 169 31.67 39.15 13.74
C ALA A 169 32.64 39.78 12.73
N ILE A 170 32.51 39.48 11.43
CA ILE A 170 33.29 40.14 10.37
C ILE A 170 32.94 41.63 10.30
N ALA A 171 31.66 42.00 10.35
CA ALA A 171 31.24 43.40 10.33
C ALA A 171 31.80 44.18 11.52
N ALA A 172 31.77 43.60 12.72
CA ALA A 172 32.35 44.18 13.93
C ALA A 172 33.88 44.36 13.80
N ALA A 173 34.60 43.35 13.32
CA ALA A 173 36.06 43.42 13.10
C ALA A 173 36.43 44.45 12.01
N GLN A 174 35.61 44.60 10.97
CA GLN A 174 35.79 45.65 9.96
C GLN A 174 35.58 47.05 10.54
N GLY A 175 34.61 47.22 11.45
CA GLY A 175 34.42 48.46 12.21
C GLY A 175 35.64 48.82 13.06
N GLY A 176 36.20 47.84 13.78
CA GLY A 176 37.44 48.00 14.54
C GLY A 176 38.63 48.40 13.66
N LEU A 177 38.80 47.75 12.50
CA LEU A 177 39.84 48.09 11.53
C LEU A 177 39.66 49.50 10.93
N ALA A 178 38.43 49.93 10.67
CA ALA A 178 38.15 51.28 10.19
C ALA A 178 38.50 52.34 11.26
N ALA A 179 38.15 52.09 12.53
CA ALA A 179 38.51 52.97 13.63
C ALA A 179 40.04 53.04 13.85
N ALA A 180 40.73 51.89 13.78
CA ALA A 180 42.19 51.84 13.89
C ALA A 180 42.88 52.65 12.77
N ARG A 181 42.42 52.52 11.51
CA ARG A 181 42.94 53.29 10.37
C ARG A 181 42.66 54.79 10.49
N ALA A 182 41.51 55.18 11.01
CA ALA A 182 41.21 56.59 11.30
C ALA A 182 42.16 57.15 12.38
N SER A 183 42.49 56.35 13.39
CA SER A 183 43.47 56.74 14.42
C SER A 183 44.90 56.84 13.87
N GLU A 184 45.30 55.92 13.00
CA GLU A 184 46.59 55.95 12.29
C GLU A 184 46.72 57.20 11.39
N ALA A 185 45.69 57.49 10.59
CA ALA A 185 45.65 58.70 9.76
C ALA A 185 45.72 59.98 10.59
N ALA A 186 45.05 60.02 11.76
CA ALA A 186 45.11 61.15 12.68
C ALA A 186 46.50 61.31 13.33
N ALA A 187 47.18 60.22 13.68
CA ALA A 187 48.55 60.25 14.20
C ALA A 187 49.55 60.71 13.13
N ALA A 188 49.43 60.20 11.89
CA ALA A 188 50.25 60.62 10.75
C ALA A 188 50.09 62.13 10.48
N ALA A 189 48.86 62.64 10.42
CA ALA A 189 48.60 64.07 10.21
C ALA A 189 49.16 64.97 11.33
N ARG A 190 49.22 64.49 12.58
CA ARG A 190 49.88 65.21 13.68
C ARG A 190 51.39 65.27 13.49
N LEU A 191 52.00 64.13 13.15
CA LEU A 191 53.44 64.04 12.87
C LEU A 191 53.84 64.90 11.67
N ASP A 192 53.07 64.88 10.59
CA ASP A 192 53.30 65.71 9.41
C ASP A 192 53.19 67.20 9.73
N LYS A 193 52.21 67.60 10.57
CA LYS A 193 52.10 68.99 11.05
C LYS A 193 53.30 69.41 11.90
N LEU A 194 53.82 68.54 12.76
CA LEU A 194 55.02 68.82 13.56
C LEU A 194 56.27 68.93 12.68
N ARG A 195 56.41 68.06 11.67
CA ARG A 195 57.52 68.07 10.71
C ARG A 195 57.48 69.28 9.77
N ALA A 196 56.31 69.78 9.41
CA ALA A 196 56.15 70.99 8.59
C ALA A 196 56.68 72.26 9.27
N GLY A 197 56.70 72.29 10.62
CA GLY A 197 57.24 73.41 11.40
C GLY A 197 56.42 74.70 11.27
N ALA A 198 57.06 75.83 11.58
CA ALA A 198 56.47 77.14 11.36
C ALA A 198 56.36 77.45 9.87
N THR A 199 55.22 77.98 9.44
CA THR A 199 54.99 78.37 8.05
C THR A 199 55.87 79.56 7.65
N ALA A 200 56.12 79.71 6.34
CA ALA A 200 56.88 80.85 5.82
C ALA A 200 56.25 82.21 6.21
N GLY A 201 54.93 82.28 6.37
CA GLY A 201 54.23 83.47 6.86
C GLY A 201 54.49 83.77 8.34
N GLU A 202 54.45 82.75 9.21
CA GLU A 202 54.75 82.90 10.64
C GLU A 202 56.21 83.31 10.87
N LEU A 203 57.14 82.73 10.11
CA LEU A 203 58.55 83.13 10.15
C LEU A 203 58.77 84.58 9.69
N ALA A 204 58.11 85.02 8.62
CA ALA A 204 58.20 86.39 8.13
C ALA A 204 57.59 87.42 9.11
N ILE A 205 56.49 87.06 9.79
CA ILE A 205 55.90 87.90 10.85
C ILE A 205 56.89 88.04 12.01
N ALA A 206 57.46 86.93 12.50
CA ALA A 206 58.43 86.96 13.60
C ALA A 206 59.72 87.71 13.24
N GLU A 207 60.19 87.62 11.99
CA GLU A 207 61.30 88.43 11.47
C GLU A 207 60.97 89.92 11.46
N GLN A 208 59.76 90.30 11.04
CA GLN A 208 59.28 91.68 11.10
C GLN A 208 59.15 92.20 12.54
N GLU A 209 58.77 91.35 13.50
CA GLU A 209 58.74 91.71 14.92
C GLU A 209 60.15 91.95 15.50
N VAL A 210 61.13 91.12 15.14
CA VAL A 210 62.55 91.33 15.47
C VAL A 210 63.04 92.68 14.96
N GLU A 211 62.79 92.98 13.68
CA GLU A 211 63.19 94.27 13.10
C GLU A 211 62.45 95.46 13.73
N ARG A 212 61.17 95.30 14.09
CA ARG A 212 60.42 96.33 14.84
C ARG A 212 61.04 96.59 16.21
N ALA A 213 61.43 95.54 16.93
CA ALA A 213 62.09 95.67 18.23
C ALA A 213 63.48 96.34 18.11
N LYS A 214 64.27 96.00 17.09
CA LYS A 214 65.57 96.64 16.83
C LYS A 214 65.44 98.14 16.53
N ASN A 215 64.43 98.52 15.75
CA ASN A 215 64.15 99.93 15.47
C ASN A 215 63.72 100.70 16.74
N GLN A 216 62.99 100.06 17.65
CA GLN A 216 62.67 100.65 18.97
C GLN A 216 63.90 100.81 19.86
N LEU A 217 64.80 99.81 19.85
CA LEU A 217 66.08 99.89 20.56
C LEU A 217 66.95 101.04 20.04
N TRP A 218 67.09 101.18 18.72
CA TRP A 218 67.82 102.28 18.10
C TRP A 218 67.24 103.66 18.50
N ALA A 219 65.91 103.79 18.52
CA ALA A 219 65.26 105.02 18.98
C ALA A 219 65.54 105.31 20.47
N ALA A 220 65.48 104.29 21.35
CA ALA A 220 65.80 104.43 22.77
C ALA A 220 67.28 104.78 23.00
N GLN A 221 68.20 104.21 22.22
CA GLN A 221 69.63 104.52 22.26
C GLN A 221 69.90 105.97 21.84
N ASN A 222 69.33 106.42 20.72
CA ASN A 222 69.41 107.83 20.31
C ASN A 222 68.86 108.79 21.38
N GLN A 223 67.75 108.43 22.04
CA GLN A 223 67.16 109.24 23.11
C GLN A 223 68.10 109.31 24.33
N ARG A 224 68.69 108.18 24.75
CA ARG A 224 69.71 108.15 25.81
C ARG A 224 70.91 109.02 25.44
N ASP A 225 71.43 108.89 24.23
CA ASP A 225 72.64 109.57 23.77
C ASP A 225 72.43 111.09 23.63
N ALA A 226 71.22 111.51 23.23
CA ALA A 226 70.82 112.91 23.23
C ALA A 226 70.72 113.54 24.64
N ILE A 227 70.44 112.74 25.68
CA ILE A 227 70.35 113.19 27.08
C ILE A 227 71.74 113.16 27.75
N GLY A 228 72.52 112.09 27.55
CA GLY A 228 73.84 111.89 28.17
C GLY A 228 74.91 112.89 27.74
N GLY A 229 74.71 113.62 26.63
CA GLY A 229 75.63 114.68 26.18
C GLY A 229 75.73 115.89 27.12
N PHE A 230 74.97 115.95 28.22
CA PHE A 230 74.91 117.09 29.13
C PHE A 230 75.19 116.73 30.61
N ASP A 231 74.68 115.62 31.14
CA ASP A 231 74.94 115.13 32.50
C ASP A 231 74.61 113.63 32.66
N ASP A 232 75.66 112.80 32.82
CA ASP A 232 75.58 111.34 32.99
C ASP A 232 75.04 110.89 34.36
N GLU A 233 74.89 111.77 35.35
CA GLU A 233 74.29 111.45 36.67
C GLU A 233 72.82 111.88 36.81
N SER A 234 72.23 112.47 35.76
CA SER A 234 70.84 112.95 35.76
C SER A 234 69.80 111.84 35.88
N ALA A 235 68.66 112.15 36.51
CA ALA A 235 67.54 111.23 36.66
C ALA A 235 66.89 110.89 35.30
N GLU A 236 66.86 111.84 34.36
CA GLU A 236 66.41 111.62 32.98
C GLU A 236 67.32 110.62 32.24
N TYR A 237 68.64 110.73 32.40
CA TYR A 237 69.58 109.78 31.78
C TYR A 237 69.47 108.38 32.36
N ALA A 238 69.33 108.26 33.69
CA ALA A 238 69.06 106.98 34.34
C ALA A 238 67.75 106.33 33.83
N GLY A 239 66.71 107.13 33.62
CA GLY A 239 65.46 106.70 32.98
C GLY A 239 65.67 106.20 31.55
N ALA A 240 66.35 106.98 30.71
CA ALA A 240 66.63 106.62 29.32
C ALA A 240 67.52 105.36 29.19
N LYS A 241 68.49 105.18 30.08
CA LYS A 241 69.27 103.94 30.21
C LYS A 241 68.40 102.73 30.56
N GLY A 242 67.40 102.92 31.42
CA GLY A 242 66.36 101.92 31.70
C GLY A 242 65.52 101.58 30.46
N SER A 243 65.14 102.58 29.66
CA SER A 243 64.43 102.39 28.39
C SER A 243 65.25 101.66 27.33
N VAL A 244 66.56 101.89 27.27
CA VAL A 244 67.47 101.09 26.43
C VAL A 244 67.49 99.63 26.91
N GLY A 245 67.67 99.38 28.21
CA GLY A 245 67.69 98.02 28.75
C GLY A 245 66.39 97.24 28.53
N SER A 246 65.22 97.90 28.59
CA SER A 246 63.94 97.25 28.27
C SER A 246 63.77 96.97 26.78
N ALA A 247 64.26 97.85 25.90
CA ALA A 247 64.28 97.61 24.45
C ALA A 247 65.28 96.50 24.04
N GLU A 248 66.44 96.40 24.69
CA GLU A 248 67.39 95.29 24.52
C GLU A 248 66.76 93.94 24.93
N ALA A 249 66.01 93.92 26.04
CA ALA A 249 65.26 92.74 26.44
C ALA A 249 64.16 92.37 25.43
N ALA A 250 63.45 93.37 24.87
CA ALA A 250 62.44 93.14 23.84
C ALA A 250 63.03 92.56 22.54
N VAL A 251 64.16 93.08 22.07
CA VAL A 251 64.91 92.51 20.93
C VAL A 251 65.30 91.06 21.21
N ARG A 252 65.89 90.78 22.38
CA ARG A 252 66.30 89.42 22.76
C ARG A 252 65.12 88.44 22.81
N ILE A 253 63.96 88.86 23.32
CA ILE A 253 62.74 88.03 23.35
C ILE A 253 62.24 87.75 21.93
N ALA A 254 62.19 88.77 21.06
CA ALA A 254 61.78 88.59 19.67
C ALA A 254 62.73 87.66 18.90
N GLU A 255 64.06 87.83 19.08
CA GLU A 255 65.07 86.98 18.44
C GLU A 255 65.00 85.53 18.93
N LEU A 256 64.73 85.31 20.22
CA LEU A 256 64.49 83.96 20.77
C LEU A 256 63.23 83.33 20.18
N ASN A 257 62.12 84.07 20.09
CA ASN A 257 60.88 83.58 19.48
C ASN A 257 61.07 83.19 18.00
N TYR A 258 61.77 84.04 17.23
CA TYR A 258 62.12 83.73 15.84
C TYR A 258 63.04 82.50 15.73
N GLN A 259 64.02 82.37 16.61
CA GLN A 259 64.90 81.19 16.64
C GLN A 259 64.16 79.91 17.04
N GLU A 260 63.21 79.96 17.97
CA GLU A 260 62.37 78.79 18.31
C GLU A 260 61.47 78.37 17.13
N LEU A 261 60.79 79.33 16.47
CA LEU A 261 60.00 79.06 15.27
C LEU A 261 60.85 78.48 14.14
N ARG A 262 62.06 79.02 13.92
CA ARG A 262 63.01 78.57 12.89
C ARG A 262 63.64 77.20 13.19
N ARG A 263 63.79 76.83 14.47
CA ARG A 263 64.26 75.49 14.88
C ARG A 263 63.21 74.41 14.60
N GLY A 264 61.92 74.77 14.58
CA GLY A 264 60.81 73.82 14.39
C GLY A 264 60.50 73.00 15.63
N ALA A 265 59.77 71.89 15.45
CA ALA A 265 59.39 70.99 16.53
C ALA A 265 60.60 70.39 17.25
N ARG A 266 60.48 70.15 18.56
CA ARG A 266 61.56 69.56 19.36
C ARG A 266 61.71 68.08 19.03
N ALA A 267 62.91 67.53 19.23
CA ALA A 267 63.18 66.13 18.95
C ALA A 267 62.33 65.19 19.80
N GLU A 268 62.04 65.59 21.05
CA GLU A 268 61.16 64.90 21.98
C GLU A 268 59.71 64.88 21.49
N ASP A 269 59.20 66.01 20.96
CA ASP A 269 57.83 66.12 20.44
C ASP A 269 57.64 65.27 19.17
N LEU A 270 58.65 65.25 18.28
CA LEU A 270 58.67 64.38 17.10
C LEU A 270 58.74 62.90 17.50
N ALA A 271 59.60 62.53 18.45
CA ALA A 271 59.72 61.15 18.92
C ALA A 271 58.42 60.64 19.58
N MET A 272 57.71 61.48 20.33
CA MET A 272 56.38 61.14 20.85
C MET A 272 55.36 60.93 19.72
N ALA A 273 55.32 61.80 18.72
CA ALA A 273 54.39 61.65 17.59
C ALA A 273 54.73 60.44 16.69
N GLU A 274 56.01 60.08 16.55
CA GLU A 274 56.44 58.86 15.88
C GLU A 274 56.05 57.59 16.68
N ALA A 275 56.14 57.63 18.01
CA ALA A 275 55.66 56.56 18.88
C ALA A 275 54.12 56.40 18.82
N ASP A 276 53.37 57.50 18.82
CA ASP A 276 51.90 57.52 18.63
C ASP A 276 51.50 56.86 17.29
N LEU A 277 52.19 57.22 16.20
CA LEU A 277 51.95 56.64 14.89
C LEU A 277 52.32 55.14 14.84
N ALA A 278 53.45 54.76 15.46
CA ALA A 278 53.84 53.36 15.58
C ALA A 278 52.78 52.54 16.34
N GLN A 279 52.27 53.06 17.47
CA GLN A 279 51.19 52.43 18.24
C GLN A 279 49.91 52.29 17.41
N ALA A 280 49.52 53.32 16.64
CA ALA A 280 48.35 53.27 15.79
C ALA A 280 48.49 52.25 14.63
N SER A 281 49.65 52.17 13.98
CA SER A 281 49.92 51.15 12.94
C SER A 281 49.93 49.71 13.47
N ALA A 282 50.39 49.52 14.72
CA ALA A 282 50.28 48.24 15.42
C ALA A 282 48.82 47.86 15.72
N ALA A 283 47.97 48.84 16.05
CA ALA A 283 46.53 48.63 16.20
C ALA A 283 45.85 48.25 14.86
N VAL A 284 46.24 48.87 13.75
CA VAL A 284 45.76 48.49 12.40
C VAL A 284 46.17 47.07 12.02
N THR A 285 47.42 46.69 12.32
CA THR A 285 47.92 45.31 12.12
C THR A 285 47.11 44.30 12.93
N THR A 286 46.85 44.61 14.21
CA THR A 286 46.05 43.77 15.11
C THR A 286 44.60 43.59 14.63
N ASN A 287 43.93 44.69 14.25
CA ASN A 287 42.56 44.62 13.73
C ASN A 287 42.50 43.92 12.36
N THR A 288 43.54 44.02 11.53
CA THR A 288 43.63 43.28 10.27
C THR A 288 43.70 41.77 10.51
N ALA A 289 44.47 41.33 11.52
CA ALA A 289 44.50 39.93 11.93
C ALA A 289 43.14 39.45 12.47
N GLN A 290 42.42 40.28 13.25
CA GLN A 290 41.06 39.96 13.73
C GLN A 290 40.06 39.79 12.58
N VAL A 291 40.10 40.64 11.54
CA VAL A 291 39.28 40.44 10.33
C VAL A 291 39.63 39.12 9.63
N GLY A 292 40.91 38.74 9.60
CA GLY A 292 41.35 37.44 9.08
C GLY A 292 40.78 36.26 9.88
N GLN A 293 40.83 36.33 11.22
CA GLN A 293 40.26 35.32 12.10
C GLN A 293 38.74 35.19 11.95
N ALA A 294 38.02 36.31 11.86
CA ALA A 294 36.57 36.31 11.64
C ALA A 294 36.18 35.71 10.28
N ARG A 295 36.98 35.94 9.23
CA ARG A 295 36.78 35.28 7.91
C ARG A 295 37.01 33.78 7.98
N ALA A 296 38.05 33.31 8.68
CA ALA A 296 38.27 31.88 8.88
C ALA A 296 37.12 31.22 9.67
N ALA A 297 36.57 31.92 10.67
CA ALA A 297 35.39 31.48 11.40
C ALA A 297 34.15 31.34 10.49
N LEU A 298 33.90 32.30 9.58
CA LEU A 298 32.82 32.20 8.59
C LEU A 298 32.96 30.98 7.67
N GLU A 299 34.17 30.73 7.14
CA GLU A 299 34.40 29.55 6.29
C GLU A 299 34.15 28.23 7.07
N SER A 300 34.55 28.16 8.34
CA SER A 300 34.21 27.02 9.22
C SER A 300 32.71 26.89 9.51
N ALA A 301 31.95 27.99 9.50
CA ALA A 301 30.50 27.98 9.69
C ALA A 301 29.80 27.50 8.41
N ARG A 302 30.27 27.94 7.24
CA ARG A 302 29.80 27.46 5.92
C ARG A 302 30.05 25.97 5.73
N ALA A 303 31.23 25.47 6.10
CA ALA A 303 31.53 24.04 6.08
C ALA A 303 30.57 23.22 6.96
N ARG A 304 30.20 23.73 8.14
CA ARG A 304 29.18 23.11 9.01
C ARG A 304 27.79 23.12 8.39
N VAL A 305 27.41 24.17 7.66
CA VAL A 305 26.15 24.19 6.89
C VAL A 305 26.16 23.09 5.82
N THR A 306 27.20 22.99 5.00
CA THR A 306 27.29 21.93 3.97
C THR A 306 27.24 20.52 4.58
N GLN A 307 27.87 20.30 5.74
CA GLN A 307 27.79 19.04 6.46
C GLN A 307 26.37 18.74 6.96
N ALA A 308 25.65 19.74 7.47
CA ALA A 308 24.28 19.60 7.93
C ALA A 308 23.28 19.43 6.77
N GLU A 309 23.51 20.06 5.61
CA GLU A 309 22.71 19.83 4.39
C GLU A 309 22.87 18.38 3.91
N ALA A 310 24.10 17.84 3.94
CA ALA A 310 24.34 16.44 3.64
C ALA A 310 23.64 15.49 4.64
N SER A 311 23.62 15.82 5.94
CA SER A 311 22.91 14.98 6.94
C SER A 311 21.39 15.03 6.78
N VAL A 312 20.82 16.18 6.39
CA VAL A 312 19.39 16.29 6.04
C VAL A 312 19.05 15.42 4.84
N VAL A 313 19.84 15.46 3.77
CA VAL A 313 19.62 14.61 2.57
C VAL A 313 19.69 13.12 2.94
N ILE A 314 20.65 12.72 3.77
CA ILE A 314 20.76 11.32 4.24
C ILE A 314 19.54 10.92 5.09
N ALA A 315 19.09 11.78 6.01
CA ALA A 315 17.94 11.48 6.86
C ALA A 315 16.63 11.43 6.07
N GLN A 316 16.44 12.31 5.09
CA GLN A 316 15.28 12.29 4.18
C GLN A 316 15.29 11.04 3.29
N ALA A 317 16.44 10.61 2.78
CA ALA A 317 16.57 9.36 2.04
C ALA A 317 16.26 8.12 2.91
N GLN A 318 16.66 8.13 4.19
CA GLN A 318 16.30 7.08 5.14
C GLN A 318 14.80 7.08 5.44
N LEU A 319 14.16 8.24 5.59
CA LEU A 319 12.71 8.35 5.78
C LEU A 319 11.94 7.78 4.58
N ALA A 320 12.31 8.16 3.35
CA ALA A 320 11.71 7.63 2.13
C ALA A 320 11.88 6.10 2.00
N GLN A 321 13.03 5.56 2.42
CA GLN A 321 13.23 4.11 2.50
C GLN A 321 12.26 3.46 3.50
N ARG A 322 12.05 4.04 4.69
CA ARG A 322 11.10 3.50 5.68
C ARG A 322 9.64 3.61 5.22
N GLU A 323 9.30 4.64 4.47
CA GLU A 323 7.99 4.74 3.81
C GLU A 323 7.79 3.61 2.80
N ALA A 324 8.79 3.29 1.98
CA ALA A 324 8.77 2.14 1.06
C ALA A 324 8.70 0.79 1.81
N ASP A 325 9.43 0.64 2.93
CA ASP A 325 9.36 -0.54 3.79
C ASP A 325 7.92 -0.75 4.34
N VAL A 326 7.26 0.31 4.79
CA VAL A 326 5.86 0.26 5.26
C VAL A 326 4.88 -0.08 4.14
N GLN A 327 5.04 0.47 2.94
CA GLN A 327 4.19 0.08 1.80
C GLN A 327 4.36 -1.41 1.46
N SER A 328 5.60 -1.91 1.51
CA SER A 328 5.90 -3.32 1.29
C SER A 328 5.27 -4.22 2.37
N ALA A 329 5.37 -3.83 3.65
CA ALA A 329 4.74 -4.53 4.76
C ALA A 329 3.20 -4.51 4.65
N LYS A 330 2.60 -3.39 4.25
CA LYS A 330 1.14 -3.27 4.04
C LYS A 330 0.64 -4.12 2.88
N ALA A 331 1.41 -4.21 1.79
CA ALA A 331 1.13 -5.13 0.70
C ALA A 331 1.19 -6.60 1.16
N ALA A 332 2.19 -6.97 1.96
CA ALA A 332 2.30 -8.32 2.53
C ALA A 332 1.16 -8.65 3.50
N ALA A 333 0.75 -7.71 4.35
CA ALA A 333 -0.40 -7.87 5.25
C ALA A 333 -1.71 -8.06 4.47
N LYS A 334 -1.94 -7.26 3.43
CA LYS A 334 -3.10 -7.40 2.54
C LYS A 334 -3.11 -8.73 1.77
N GLN A 335 -1.94 -9.23 1.38
CA GLN A 335 -1.83 -10.56 0.78
C GLN A 335 -2.20 -11.65 1.79
N ALA A 336 -1.67 -11.59 3.01
CA ALA A 336 -1.98 -12.54 4.07
C ALA A 336 -3.47 -12.50 4.47
N GLU A 337 -4.09 -11.32 4.47
CA GLU A 337 -5.52 -11.12 4.71
C GLU A 337 -6.38 -11.80 3.64
N ALA A 338 -6.08 -11.55 2.36
CA ALA A 338 -6.76 -12.23 1.26
C ALA A 338 -6.56 -13.76 1.28
N GLN A 339 -5.41 -14.23 1.79
CA GLN A 339 -5.11 -15.65 1.94
C GLN A 339 -5.88 -16.28 3.11
N TYR A 340 -6.01 -15.58 4.24
CA TYR A 340 -6.87 -15.94 5.37
C TYR A 340 -8.34 -15.97 4.97
N ASP A 341 -8.84 -14.95 4.26
CA ASP A 341 -10.23 -14.90 3.78
C ASP A 341 -10.56 -16.04 2.82
N LEU A 342 -9.64 -16.40 1.92
CA LEU A 342 -9.78 -17.55 1.02
C LEU A 342 -9.88 -18.88 1.79
N VAL A 343 -9.05 -19.07 2.81
CA VAL A 343 -9.10 -20.28 3.66
C VAL A 343 -10.36 -20.28 4.53
N LYS A 344 -10.76 -19.14 5.07
CA LYS A 344 -11.93 -18.98 5.95
C LYS A 344 -13.28 -19.11 5.24
N THR A 345 -13.38 -18.63 4.00
CA THR A 345 -14.57 -18.88 3.16
C THR A 345 -14.67 -20.33 2.71
N GLY A 346 -13.57 -21.09 2.76
CA GLY A 346 -13.56 -22.54 2.62
C GLY A 346 -13.91 -23.02 1.21
N THR A 347 -14.58 -24.17 1.15
CA THR A 347 -15.14 -24.74 -0.08
C THR A 347 -16.22 -23.85 -0.65
N ARG A 348 -16.21 -23.64 -1.97
CA ARG A 348 -17.15 -22.72 -2.61
C ARG A 348 -18.56 -23.29 -2.53
N SER A 349 -19.58 -22.42 -2.56
CA SER A 349 -20.98 -22.83 -2.55
C SER A 349 -21.32 -23.79 -3.71
N GLU A 350 -20.58 -23.63 -4.81
CA GLU A 350 -20.57 -24.43 -6.01
C GLU A 350 -20.03 -25.86 -5.77
N ASP A 351 -18.97 -26.02 -4.98
CA ASP A 351 -18.41 -27.33 -4.63
C ASP A 351 -19.38 -28.13 -3.76
N ILE A 352 -20.02 -27.46 -2.79
CA ILE A 352 -21.08 -28.05 -1.95
C ILE A 352 -22.30 -28.42 -2.80
N ALA A 353 -22.69 -27.57 -3.76
CA ALA A 353 -23.79 -27.87 -4.68
C ALA A 353 -23.49 -29.10 -5.57
N VAL A 354 -22.26 -29.23 -6.09
CA VAL A 354 -21.82 -30.41 -6.84
C VAL A 354 -21.84 -31.67 -5.97
N ALA A 355 -21.31 -31.60 -4.74
CA ALA A 355 -21.34 -32.74 -3.82
C ALA A 355 -22.77 -33.16 -3.44
N ARG A 356 -23.67 -32.19 -3.23
CA ARG A 356 -25.09 -32.43 -2.95
C ARG A 356 -25.83 -33.05 -4.14
N ALA A 357 -25.51 -32.63 -5.37
CA ALA A 357 -26.01 -33.27 -6.58
C ALA A 357 -25.50 -34.72 -6.71
N GLY A 358 -24.25 -34.98 -6.32
CA GLY A 358 -23.70 -36.33 -6.22
C GLY A 358 -24.45 -37.23 -5.23
N VAL A 359 -24.82 -36.71 -4.04
CA VAL A 359 -25.69 -37.43 -3.09
C VAL A 359 -27.05 -37.72 -3.71
N ALA A 360 -27.74 -36.72 -4.28
CA ALA A 360 -29.05 -36.92 -4.90
C ALA A 360 -29.03 -37.96 -6.04
N GLN A 361 -27.97 -37.98 -6.85
CA GLN A 361 -27.77 -38.99 -7.90
C GLN A 361 -27.56 -40.40 -7.30
N ALA A 362 -26.81 -40.52 -6.21
CA ALA A 362 -26.60 -41.80 -5.53
C ALA A 362 -27.86 -42.30 -4.82
N GLU A 363 -28.67 -41.41 -4.23
CA GLU A 363 -29.98 -41.73 -3.64
C GLU A 363 -30.96 -42.23 -4.71
N ALA A 364 -31.04 -41.57 -5.87
CA ALA A 364 -31.84 -42.03 -7.00
C ALA A 364 -31.38 -43.41 -7.52
N SER A 365 -30.07 -43.66 -7.53
CA SER A 365 -29.49 -44.95 -7.96
C SER A 365 -29.79 -46.07 -6.96
N LEU A 366 -29.75 -45.79 -5.65
CA LEU A 366 -30.17 -46.73 -4.60
C LEU A 366 -31.67 -47.03 -4.69
N ALA A 367 -32.51 -46.01 -4.86
CA ALA A 367 -33.95 -46.20 -5.02
C ALA A 367 -34.28 -47.06 -6.25
N ALA A 368 -33.59 -46.86 -7.38
CA ALA A 368 -33.74 -47.70 -8.56
C ALA A 368 -33.34 -49.16 -8.32
N ALA A 369 -32.23 -49.40 -7.61
CA ALA A 369 -31.78 -50.75 -7.24
C ALA A 369 -32.75 -51.43 -6.27
N GLN A 370 -33.29 -50.69 -5.29
CA GLN A 370 -34.28 -51.20 -4.34
C GLN A 370 -35.59 -51.57 -5.04
N ASN A 371 -36.10 -50.71 -5.91
CA ASN A 371 -37.29 -51.01 -6.71
C ASN A 371 -37.10 -52.27 -7.58
N ALA A 372 -35.90 -52.47 -8.16
CA ALA A 372 -35.59 -53.66 -8.94
C ALA A 372 -35.55 -54.95 -8.09
N LEU A 373 -35.08 -54.84 -6.83
CA LEU A 373 -35.12 -55.93 -5.86
C LEU A 373 -36.55 -56.24 -5.38
N ASP A 374 -37.36 -55.22 -5.11
CA ASP A 374 -38.78 -55.39 -4.74
C ASP A 374 -39.59 -56.01 -5.89
N ASP A 375 -39.33 -55.58 -7.13
CA ASP A 375 -39.90 -56.15 -8.38
C ASP A 375 -39.47 -57.61 -8.64
N ALA A 376 -38.54 -58.18 -7.87
CA ALA A 376 -38.14 -59.59 -7.89
C ALA A 376 -39.07 -60.51 -7.06
N THR A 377 -40.08 -59.95 -6.39
CA THR A 377 -41.17 -60.69 -5.73
C THR A 377 -42.50 -60.44 -6.45
N LEU A 378 -43.12 -61.49 -6.99
CA LEU A 378 -44.43 -61.37 -7.63
C LEU A 378 -45.51 -61.40 -6.56
N ARG A 379 -46.27 -60.32 -6.41
CA ARG A 379 -47.32 -60.17 -5.38
C ARG A 379 -48.72 -60.12 -5.98
N ALA A 380 -49.71 -60.57 -5.21
CA ALA A 380 -51.12 -60.42 -5.57
C ALA A 380 -51.58 -58.95 -5.46
N PRO A 381 -52.12 -58.33 -6.54
CA PRO A 381 -52.55 -56.92 -6.50
C PRO A 381 -53.91 -56.70 -5.83
N PHE A 382 -54.63 -57.76 -5.48
CA PHE A 382 -55.90 -57.76 -4.74
C PHE A 382 -56.16 -59.16 -4.14
N ASP A 383 -57.17 -59.29 -3.27
CA ASP A 383 -57.60 -60.60 -2.75
C ASP A 383 -58.25 -61.43 -3.86
N GLY A 384 -57.81 -62.68 -4.05
CA GLY A 384 -58.29 -63.51 -5.16
C GLY A 384 -57.76 -64.94 -5.13
N THR A 385 -58.02 -65.67 -6.22
CA THR A 385 -57.57 -67.05 -6.40
C THR A 385 -56.54 -67.12 -7.51
N VAL A 386 -55.48 -67.90 -7.27
CA VAL A 386 -54.48 -68.25 -8.25
C VAL A 386 -55.13 -69.16 -9.29
N GLY A 387 -55.17 -68.73 -10.56
CA GLY A 387 -55.76 -69.51 -11.64
C GLY A 387 -54.79 -70.55 -12.16
N GLU A 388 -53.94 -70.14 -13.10
CA GLU A 388 -53.00 -70.99 -13.83
C GLU A 388 -51.58 -70.46 -13.66
N LEU A 389 -50.64 -71.36 -13.38
CA LEU A 389 -49.20 -71.11 -13.24
C LEU A 389 -48.49 -71.55 -14.52
N LEU A 390 -47.94 -70.56 -15.22
CA LEU A 390 -47.33 -70.72 -16.54
C LEU A 390 -45.79 -70.76 -16.46
N VAL A 391 -45.22 -71.12 -15.31
CA VAL A 391 -43.77 -71.14 -15.05
C VAL A 391 -43.39 -72.13 -13.94
N GLU A 392 -42.27 -72.82 -14.11
CA GLU A 392 -41.74 -73.77 -13.12
C GLU A 392 -40.55 -73.22 -12.29
N GLN A 393 -40.26 -73.87 -11.16
CA GLN A 393 -39.09 -73.56 -10.34
C GLN A 393 -37.80 -73.79 -11.16
N GLY A 394 -36.90 -72.80 -11.15
CA GLY A 394 -35.66 -72.84 -11.91
C GLY A 394 -35.78 -72.36 -13.35
N GLU A 395 -36.96 -71.98 -13.84
CA GLU A 395 -37.14 -71.40 -15.17
C GLU A 395 -36.65 -69.93 -15.23
N LEU A 396 -36.17 -69.50 -16.40
CA LEU A 396 -35.70 -68.13 -16.64
C LEU A 396 -36.85 -67.29 -17.20
N VAL A 397 -37.35 -66.33 -16.42
CA VAL A 397 -38.43 -65.45 -16.83
C VAL A 397 -37.92 -64.11 -17.36
N GLN A 398 -38.67 -63.54 -18.30
CA GLN A 398 -38.45 -62.21 -18.84
C GLN A 398 -39.64 -61.30 -18.50
N PRO A 399 -39.43 -59.97 -18.37
CA PRO A 399 -40.51 -59.03 -18.20
C PRO A 399 -41.59 -59.14 -19.28
N GLN A 400 -42.82 -58.77 -18.96
CA GLN A 400 -44.01 -58.78 -19.85
C GLN A 400 -44.58 -60.16 -20.23
N ILE A 401 -43.88 -61.28 -19.96
CA ILE A 401 -44.47 -62.61 -20.15
C ILE A 401 -45.43 -62.89 -18.98
N THR A 402 -46.69 -63.26 -19.26
CA THR A 402 -47.66 -63.63 -18.21
C THR A 402 -47.26 -64.95 -17.58
N MET A 403 -47.13 -64.97 -16.25
CA MET A 403 -46.65 -66.14 -15.48
C MET A 403 -47.71 -66.69 -14.52
N VAL A 404 -48.57 -65.81 -14.00
CA VAL A 404 -49.72 -66.21 -13.18
C VAL A 404 -50.96 -65.49 -13.69
N ARG A 405 -52.00 -66.23 -14.06
CA ARG A 405 -53.32 -65.66 -14.34
C ARG A 405 -54.13 -65.62 -13.05
N PHE A 406 -54.35 -64.42 -12.52
CA PHE A 406 -54.94 -64.19 -11.22
C PHE A 406 -56.36 -63.63 -11.35
N GLY A 407 -57.31 -64.06 -10.49
CA GLY A 407 -58.69 -63.56 -10.58
C GLY A 407 -59.50 -63.71 -9.29
N ASP A 408 -60.42 -62.77 -9.06
CA ASP A 408 -61.42 -62.89 -8.00
C ASP A 408 -62.57 -63.80 -8.47
N LEU A 409 -62.49 -65.08 -8.09
CA LEU A 409 -63.52 -66.08 -8.40
C LEU A 409 -64.78 -65.96 -7.52
N THR A 410 -64.85 -65.00 -6.57
CA THR A 410 -66.09 -64.76 -5.81
C THR A 410 -67.07 -63.84 -6.53
N THR A 411 -66.58 -63.02 -7.45
CA THR A 411 -67.40 -62.12 -8.26
C THR A 411 -67.18 -62.43 -9.75
N MET A 412 -68.05 -63.25 -10.32
CA MET A 412 -68.00 -63.63 -11.73
C MET A 412 -68.99 -62.79 -12.55
N GLN A 413 -68.59 -62.39 -13.76
CA GLN A 413 -69.44 -61.68 -14.71
C GLN A 413 -69.54 -62.46 -16.03
N VAL A 414 -70.62 -62.25 -16.78
CA VAL A 414 -70.80 -62.85 -18.11
C VAL A 414 -70.45 -61.80 -19.15
N GLU A 415 -69.46 -62.10 -19.98
CA GLU A 415 -69.03 -61.29 -21.11
C GLU A 415 -69.61 -61.92 -22.39
N THR A 416 -70.45 -61.18 -23.11
CA THR A 416 -71.24 -61.61 -24.29
C THR A 416 -70.83 -60.85 -25.54
#